data_AF-A0A090WTJ6-F1
#
_entry.id   AF-A0A090WTJ6-F1
#
_cell.length_a   1.000
_cell.length_b   1.000
_cell.length_c   1.000
_cell.angle_alpha   90.00
_cell.angle_beta   90.00
_cell.angle_gamma   90.00
#
_symmetry.space_group_name_H-M   'P 1'
#
loop_
_entity.id
_entity.type
_entity.pdbx_description
1 polymer ?
#
loop_
_entity_poly.entity_id
_entity_poly.type
_entity_poly.pdbx_seq_one_letter_code
_entity_poly.pdbx_strand_id
1 'polypeptide(L)'
;MLVPEATTVDKDTLSKLAKAEEGDLYLSGVSPLGVPFNNLKDNTKDAEKQVRIDKGRPGSSCPKKFVAMNKEFKETGVCTASREYQHFKIKALKDQELSPEDYQNQYNKIIEKSCTCVGLGTSALLAYGLDTKTEGEGVSVCPGGPNIAYYSKVMSLKNMTDHIYGRDNMVSRTDRPNLFVKELDIYIDFLKNKLAEARVSMNKKEEKYLLNFTKNMKAGVAYYQSLFNDVKNEFVDIKASVLSELFKGELTLNEIQLEIESLTIKA
;
A
#
# COMPACT_ATOMS: atom_id res chain seq x y z
N MET A 1 7.49 2.66 -13.47
CA MET A 1 6.90 1.39 -13.95
C MET A 1 6.34 1.47 -15.37
N LEU A 2 5.92 2.64 -15.87
CA LEU A 2 5.48 2.79 -17.26
C LEU A 2 6.65 2.92 -18.27
N VAL A 3 7.87 2.54 -17.89
CA VAL A 3 9.07 2.64 -18.72
C VAL A 3 9.67 1.24 -18.87
N PRO A 4 9.31 0.49 -19.92
CA PRO A 4 9.74 -0.91 -20.09
C PRO A 4 11.26 -1.06 -20.19
N GLU A 5 11.97 -0.03 -20.67
CA GLU A 5 13.43 0.00 -20.75
C GLU A 5 14.12 0.04 -19.38
N ALA A 6 13.43 0.53 -18.34
CA ALA A 6 13.97 0.68 -16.98
C ALA A 6 13.29 -0.24 -15.96
N THR A 7 12.10 -0.77 -16.26
CA THR A 7 11.34 -1.62 -15.35
C THR A 7 10.85 -2.87 -16.03
N THR A 8 11.02 -4.02 -15.37
CA THR A 8 10.57 -5.31 -15.90
C THR A 8 9.12 -5.57 -15.47
N VAL A 9 8.17 -4.98 -16.18
CA VAL A 9 6.73 -5.19 -15.97
C VAL A 9 6.13 -5.91 -17.17
N ASP A 10 5.27 -6.90 -16.95
CA ASP A 10 4.59 -7.60 -18.03
C ASP A 10 3.61 -6.69 -18.80
N LYS A 11 3.26 -7.06 -20.04
CA LYS A 11 2.46 -6.23 -20.94
C LYS A 11 1.04 -5.97 -20.42
N ASP A 12 0.43 -6.95 -19.75
CA ASP A 12 -0.93 -6.83 -19.25
C ASP A 12 -0.97 -5.88 -18.05
N THR A 13 -0.03 -6.04 -17.12
CA THR A 13 0.15 -5.14 -15.98
C THR A 13 0.49 -3.72 -16.44
N LEU A 14 1.39 -3.55 -17.43
CA LEU A 14 1.69 -2.24 -18.01
C LEU A 14 0.44 -1.55 -18.58
N SER A 15 -0.40 -2.33 -19.29
CA SER A 15 -1.64 -1.81 -19.89
C SER A 15 -2.66 -1.41 -18.83
N LYS A 16 -2.75 -2.15 -17.72
CA LYS A 16 -3.60 -1.79 -16.57
C LYS A 16 -3.07 -0.53 -15.87
N LEU A 17 -1.76 -0.46 -15.62
CA LEU A 17 -1.13 0.69 -14.96
C LEU A 17 -1.29 1.98 -15.77
N ALA A 18 -1.21 1.91 -17.10
CA ALA A 18 -1.38 3.08 -17.97
C ALA A 18 -2.83 3.62 -17.98
N LYS A 19 -3.80 2.81 -17.55
CA LYS A 19 -5.23 3.18 -17.46
C LYS A 19 -5.70 3.42 -16.03
N ALA A 20 -4.84 3.15 -15.05
CA ALA A 20 -5.20 3.23 -13.65
C ALA A 20 -5.48 4.68 -13.24
N GLU A 21 -6.60 4.90 -12.57
CA GLU A 21 -6.95 6.18 -11.96
C GLU A 21 -6.63 6.17 -10.46
N GLU A 22 -6.81 7.31 -9.79
CA GLU A 22 -6.56 7.39 -8.34
C GLU A 22 -7.38 6.37 -7.54
N GLY A 23 -8.61 6.11 -7.97
CA GLY A 23 -9.51 5.15 -7.34
C GLY A 23 -9.08 3.69 -7.50
N ASP A 24 -8.20 3.38 -8.44
CA ASP A 24 -7.70 2.03 -8.69
C ASP A 24 -6.49 1.68 -7.83
N LEU A 25 -5.88 2.69 -7.20
CA LEU A 25 -4.71 2.59 -6.36
C LEU A 25 -5.11 2.72 -4.91
N TYR A 26 -4.79 1.73 -4.09
CA TYR A 26 -5.21 1.75 -2.69
C TYR A 26 -4.19 1.11 -1.77
N LEU A 27 -4.14 1.61 -0.54
CA LEU A 27 -3.29 1.04 0.50
C LEU A 27 -3.96 -0.22 1.06
N SER A 28 -3.34 -1.38 0.79
CA SER A 28 -3.89 -2.68 1.15
C SER A 28 -3.10 -3.34 2.29
N GLY A 29 -3.78 -4.22 3.03
CA GLY A 29 -3.19 -5.06 4.07
C GLY A 29 -2.65 -6.40 3.55
N VAL A 30 -2.53 -6.59 2.23
CA VAL A 30 -2.24 -7.91 1.63
C VAL A 30 -0.85 -8.48 1.99
N SER A 31 0.07 -7.65 2.48
CA SER A 31 1.43 -8.07 2.82
C SER A 31 1.45 -9.08 3.97
N PRO A 32 2.16 -10.21 3.82
CA PRO A 32 2.34 -11.18 4.90
C PRO A 32 3.19 -10.65 6.06
N LEU A 33 3.95 -9.57 5.84
CA LEU A 33 4.80 -8.92 6.85
C LEU A 33 4.05 -7.90 7.72
N GLY A 34 2.78 -7.62 7.43
CA GLY A 34 2.01 -6.59 8.14
C GLY A 34 2.39 -5.16 7.76
N VAL A 35 3.23 -4.98 6.73
CA VAL A 35 3.56 -3.68 6.16
C VAL A 35 2.50 -3.30 5.11
N PRO A 36 1.94 -2.08 5.13
CA PRO A 36 1.00 -1.64 4.12
C PRO A 36 1.57 -1.76 2.69
N PHE A 37 0.73 -2.15 1.75
CA PHE A 37 1.13 -2.40 0.37
C PHE A 37 0.21 -1.62 -0.56
N ASN A 38 0.74 -0.62 -1.26
CA ASN A 38 -0.04 0.08 -2.28
C ASN A 38 -0.31 -0.90 -3.43
N ASN A 39 -1.57 -1.17 -3.72
CA ASN A 39 -1.97 -2.23 -4.64
C ASN A 39 -2.80 -1.65 -5.78
N LEU A 40 -2.76 -2.32 -6.92
CA LEU A 40 -3.61 -2.03 -8.07
C LEU A 40 -4.86 -2.92 -7.98
N LYS A 41 -6.06 -2.32 -8.06
CA LYS A 41 -7.32 -3.08 -8.16
C LYS A 41 -7.30 -3.98 -9.40
N ASP A 42 -7.99 -5.11 -9.30
CA ASP A 42 -8.09 -6.11 -10.38
C ASP A 42 -6.74 -6.64 -10.89
N ASN A 43 -5.74 -6.70 -10.02
CA ASN A 43 -4.52 -7.44 -10.30
C ASN A 43 -4.81 -8.95 -10.36
N THR A 44 -4.04 -9.68 -11.17
CA THR A 44 -4.31 -11.11 -11.42
C THR A 44 -4.09 -11.97 -10.18
N LYS A 45 -3.24 -11.54 -9.23
CA LYS A 45 -3.05 -12.28 -7.97
C LYS A 45 -4.25 -12.21 -7.04
N ASP A 46 -4.94 -11.08 -6.98
CA ASP A 46 -6.14 -10.94 -6.17
C ASP A 46 -7.31 -11.72 -6.77
N ALA A 47 -7.39 -11.80 -8.11
CA ALA A 47 -8.33 -12.71 -8.77
C ALA A 47 -8.04 -14.19 -8.41
N GLU A 48 -6.77 -14.64 -8.46
CA GLU A 48 -6.40 -15.99 -8.01
C GLU A 48 -6.75 -16.23 -6.53
N LYS A 49 -6.54 -15.21 -5.68
CA LYS A 49 -6.88 -15.26 -4.26
C LYS A 49 -8.38 -15.45 -4.06
N GLN A 50 -9.20 -14.71 -4.77
CA GLN A 50 -10.66 -14.81 -4.68
C GLN A 50 -11.15 -16.21 -5.07
N VAL A 51 -10.66 -16.76 -6.19
CA VAL A 51 -11.00 -18.13 -6.62
C VAL A 51 -10.67 -19.18 -5.55
N ARG A 52 -9.60 -18.97 -4.78
CA ARG A 52 -9.21 -19.87 -3.68
C ARG A 52 -10.10 -19.71 -2.45
N ILE A 53 -10.50 -18.48 -2.14
CA ILE A 53 -11.47 -18.17 -1.09
C ILE A 53 -12.81 -18.85 -1.42
N ASP A 54 -13.31 -18.70 -2.64
CA ASP A 54 -14.58 -19.28 -3.10
C ASP A 54 -14.57 -20.82 -3.06
N LYS A 55 -13.41 -21.43 -3.29
CA LYS A 55 -13.18 -22.88 -3.15
C LYS A 55 -13.00 -23.36 -1.70
N GLY A 56 -13.12 -22.46 -0.71
CA GLY A 56 -12.93 -22.76 0.71
C GLY A 56 -11.48 -23.12 1.07
N ARG A 57 -10.50 -22.73 0.25
CA ARG A 57 -9.07 -23.04 0.43
C ARG A 57 -8.23 -21.76 0.34
N PRO A 58 -8.47 -20.76 1.20
CA PRO A 58 -7.77 -19.49 1.13
C PRO A 58 -6.26 -19.66 1.41
N GLY A 59 -5.45 -18.77 0.84
CA GLY A 59 -3.99 -18.76 0.98
C GLY A 59 -3.23 -19.46 -0.15
N SER A 60 -1.90 -19.39 -0.11
CA SER A 60 -1.02 -19.95 -1.14
C SER A 60 -0.22 -21.17 -0.68
N SER A 61 0.15 -22.05 -1.62
CA SER A 61 0.99 -23.23 -1.38
C SER A 61 2.44 -22.90 -0.97
N CYS A 62 2.82 -21.62 -1.03
CA CYS A 62 4.10 -21.06 -0.55
C CYS A 62 5.34 -21.89 -0.95
N PRO A 63 5.66 -21.97 -2.26
CA PRO A 63 6.79 -22.78 -2.74
C PRO A 63 8.15 -22.25 -2.23
N LYS A 64 8.30 -20.93 -2.05
CA LYS A 64 9.59 -20.28 -1.73
C LYS A 64 9.89 -20.17 -0.23
N LYS A 65 8.87 -20.11 0.64
CA LYS A 65 9.00 -19.96 2.11
C LYS A 65 9.87 -18.80 2.63
N PHE A 66 10.24 -17.81 1.81
CA PHE A 66 11.10 -16.68 2.22
C PHE A 66 10.57 -15.87 3.40
N VAL A 67 9.24 -15.83 3.58
CA VAL A 67 8.57 -15.04 4.63
C VAL A 67 7.92 -15.96 5.68
N ALA A 68 8.43 -17.19 5.84
CA ALA A 68 7.95 -18.14 6.85
C ALA A 68 8.53 -17.85 8.23
N MET A 69 8.25 -16.67 8.79
CA MET A 69 8.83 -16.20 10.06
C MET A 69 7.88 -16.32 11.26
N ASN A 70 6.57 -16.49 11.03
CA ASN A 70 5.60 -16.55 12.11
C ASN A 70 5.58 -17.95 12.74
N LYS A 71 5.88 -18.04 14.03
CA LYS A 71 5.96 -19.31 14.78
C LYS A 71 4.71 -19.68 15.57
N GLU A 72 3.59 -18.97 15.38
CA GLU A 72 2.35 -19.17 16.14
C GLU A 72 1.84 -20.62 16.09
N PHE A 73 2.02 -21.32 14.96
CA PHE A 73 1.56 -22.70 14.76
C PHE A 73 2.67 -23.73 14.53
N LYS A 74 3.89 -23.29 14.20
CA LYS A 74 5.04 -24.18 13.98
C LYS A 74 6.35 -23.52 14.36
N GLU A 75 7.22 -24.30 14.99
CA GLU A 75 8.58 -23.87 15.34
C GLU A 75 9.46 -23.54 14.13
N THR A 76 9.21 -24.19 12.99
CA THR A 76 9.92 -23.91 11.72
C THR A 76 9.52 -22.58 11.09
N GLY A 77 8.47 -21.94 11.60
CA GLY A 77 7.88 -20.74 11.02
C GLY A 77 6.95 -21.04 9.84
N VAL A 78 5.90 -20.23 9.70
CA VAL A 78 4.89 -20.30 8.63
C VAL A 78 4.63 -18.88 8.13
N CYS A 79 4.32 -18.74 6.85
CA CYS A 79 3.92 -17.46 6.28
C CYS A 79 2.43 -17.22 6.51
N THR A 80 2.05 -16.00 6.92
CA THR A 80 0.65 -15.62 7.17
C THR A 80 -0.24 -15.67 5.93
N ALA A 81 0.35 -15.52 4.73
CA ALA A 81 -0.34 -15.69 3.45
C ALA A 81 -0.38 -17.15 2.95
N SER A 82 0.18 -18.10 3.70
CA SER A 82 0.14 -19.51 3.31
C SER A 82 -1.21 -20.14 3.61
N ARG A 83 -1.59 -21.12 2.80
CA ARG A 83 -2.82 -21.91 3.01
C ARG A 83 -2.81 -22.60 4.37
N GLU A 84 -1.64 -23.07 4.81
CA GLU A 84 -1.48 -23.72 6.09
C GLU A 84 -1.81 -22.79 7.26
N TYR A 85 -1.20 -21.59 7.29
CA TYR A 85 -1.47 -20.61 8.34
C TYR A 85 -2.93 -20.17 8.35
N GLN A 86 -3.48 -19.80 7.18
CA GLN A 86 -4.86 -19.34 7.09
C GLN A 86 -5.84 -20.43 7.51
N HIS A 87 -5.59 -21.69 7.15
CA HIS A 87 -6.41 -22.81 7.59
C HIS A 87 -6.41 -22.98 9.12
N PHE A 88 -5.22 -23.00 9.75
CA PHE A 88 -5.12 -23.13 11.21
C PHE A 88 -5.74 -21.94 11.93
N LYS A 89 -5.52 -20.71 11.44
CA LYS A 89 -6.07 -19.50 12.04
C LYS A 89 -7.60 -19.44 11.92
N ILE A 90 -8.17 -19.79 10.76
CA ILE A 90 -9.62 -19.86 10.55
C ILE A 90 -10.25 -20.93 11.45
N LYS A 91 -9.57 -22.07 11.64
CA LYS A 91 -10.04 -23.11 12.57
C LYS A 91 -10.06 -22.59 14.00
N ALA A 92 -8.94 -22.02 14.48
CA ALA A 92 -8.86 -21.42 15.80
C ALA A 92 -9.89 -20.30 16.00
N LEU A 93 -10.22 -19.54 14.96
CA LEU A 93 -11.25 -18.50 15.01
C LEU A 93 -12.66 -19.07 15.20
N LYS A 94 -12.97 -20.23 14.62
CA LYS A 94 -14.26 -20.91 14.81
C LYS A 94 -14.43 -21.42 16.24
N ASP A 95 -13.33 -21.79 16.88
CA ASP A 95 -13.32 -22.31 18.26
C ASP A 95 -13.50 -21.20 19.33
N GLN A 96 -13.44 -19.91 18.94
CA GLN A 96 -13.53 -18.76 19.86
C GLN A 96 -14.96 -18.27 20.14
N GLU A 97 -16.00 -18.88 19.54
CA GLU A 97 -17.42 -18.53 19.75
C GLU A 97 -17.71 -17.01 19.69
N LEU A 98 -17.08 -16.31 18.73
CA LEU A 98 -17.24 -14.88 18.55
C LEU A 98 -18.61 -14.50 17.99
N SER A 99 -18.98 -13.23 18.17
CA SER A 99 -20.13 -12.66 17.47
C SER A 99 -19.98 -12.81 15.94
N PRO A 100 -21.07 -12.95 15.17
CA PRO A 100 -20.98 -13.08 13.71
C PRO A 100 -20.21 -11.92 13.05
N GLU A 101 -20.35 -10.71 13.58
CA GLU A 101 -19.67 -9.52 13.09
C GLU A 101 -18.16 -9.57 13.36
N ASP A 102 -17.75 -9.88 14.59
CA ASP A 102 -16.34 -10.00 14.97
C ASP A 102 -15.66 -11.15 14.24
N TYR A 103 -16.36 -12.27 14.08
CA TYR A 103 -15.90 -13.41 13.29
C TYR A 103 -15.60 -13.00 11.85
N GLN A 104 -16.55 -12.31 11.19
CA GLN A 104 -16.37 -11.89 9.80
C GLN A 104 -15.23 -10.89 9.65
N ASN A 105 -15.10 -9.94 10.58
CA ASN A 105 -14.02 -8.96 10.58
C ASN A 105 -12.64 -9.62 10.71
N GLN A 106 -12.48 -10.55 11.66
CA GLN A 106 -11.22 -11.29 11.82
C GLN A 106 -10.95 -12.23 10.64
N TYR A 107 -11.98 -12.91 10.13
CA TYR A 107 -11.89 -13.76 8.96
C TYR A 107 -11.36 -12.99 7.75
N ASN A 108 -11.95 -11.81 7.47
CA ASN A 108 -11.53 -10.92 6.38
C ASN A 108 -10.04 -10.53 6.50
N LYS A 109 -9.57 -10.16 7.71
CA LYS A 109 -8.15 -9.83 7.95
C LYS A 109 -7.20 -11.01 7.69
N ILE A 110 -7.66 -12.25 7.89
CA ILE A 110 -6.87 -13.46 7.63
C ILE A 110 -6.77 -13.71 6.12
N ILE A 111 -7.90 -13.68 5.40
CA ILE A 111 -7.97 -14.03 3.98
C ILE A 111 -7.47 -12.91 3.05
N GLU A 112 -7.39 -11.66 3.54
CA GLU A 112 -6.84 -10.54 2.78
C GLU A 112 -5.39 -10.80 2.34
N LYS A 113 -4.63 -11.53 3.18
CA LYS A 113 -3.19 -11.77 2.98
C LYS A 113 -2.92 -12.57 1.70
N SER A 114 -2.06 -12.02 0.85
CA SER A 114 -1.67 -12.60 -0.43
C SER A 114 -0.17 -12.89 -0.49
N CYS A 115 0.24 -13.80 -1.38
CA CYS A 115 1.64 -14.19 -1.52
C CYS A 115 2.42 -13.18 -2.35
N THR A 116 3.09 -12.23 -1.68
CA THR A 116 3.92 -11.20 -2.32
C THR A 116 5.21 -11.75 -2.95
N CYS A 117 5.82 -12.79 -2.36
CA CYS A 117 7.06 -13.40 -2.88
C CYS A 117 6.93 -13.89 -4.32
N VAL A 118 5.74 -14.38 -4.66
CA VAL A 118 5.44 -14.91 -5.98
C VAL A 118 4.78 -13.84 -6.84
N GLY A 119 3.79 -13.13 -6.30
CA GLY A 119 3.06 -12.10 -7.06
C GLY A 119 3.98 -11.00 -7.62
N LEU A 120 4.95 -10.51 -6.84
CA LEU A 120 5.86 -9.45 -7.30
C LEU A 120 6.90 -9.94 -8.33
N GLY A 121 7.32 -11.20 -8.24
CA GLY A 121 8.34 -11.77 -9.12
C GLY A 121 7.79 -12.27 -10.46
N THR A 122 6.52 -12.68 -10.49
CA THR A 122 5.89 -13.31 -11.67
C THR A 122 5.86 -12.38 -12.88
N SER A 123 5.69 -11.06 -12.65
CA SER A 123 5.75 -10.05 -13.71
C SER A 123 7.03 -10.14 -14.54
N ALA A 124 8.18 -10.37 -13.89
CA ALA A 124 9.46 -10.49 -14.59
C ALA A 124 9.55 -11.78 -15.41
N LEU A 125 9.04 -12.89 -14.88
CA LEU A 125 9.00 -14.17 -15.60
C LEU A 125 8.15 -14.07 -16.87
N LEU A 126 6.96 -13.46 -16.76
CA LEU A 126 6.05 -13.25 -17.89
C LEU A 126 6.66 -12.30 -18.93
N ALA A 127 7.33 -11.22 -18.50
CA ALA A 127 7.96 -10.27 -19.41
C ALA A 127 9.04 -10.90 -20.30
N TYR A 128 9.78 -11.89 -19.78
CA TYR A 128 10.84 -12.61 -20.50
C TYR A 128 10.39 -13.96 -21.09
N GLY A 129 9.10 -14.33 -20.95
CA GLY A 129 8.58 -15.62 -21.45
C GLY A 129 9.19 -16.84 -20.76
N LEU A 130 9.54 -16.73 -19.48
CA LEU A 130 10.09 -17.81 -18.66
C LEU A 130 8.97 -18.69 -18.06
N ASP A 131 9.32 -19.92 -17.66
CA ASP A 131 8.36 -20.87 -17.07
C ASP A 131 7.82 -20.35 -15.72
N THR A 132 6.50 -20.34 -15.57
CA THR A 132 5.77 -19.91 -14.37
C THR A 132 5.11 -21.07 -13.62
N LYS A 133 5.40 -22.34 -13.95
CA LYS A 133 4.76 -23.51 -13.32
C LYS A 133 4.77 -23.53 -11.79
N THR A 134 5.83 -23.02 -11.16
CA THR A 134 5.96 -23.05 -9.69
C THR A 134 5.28 -21.84 -9.04
N GLU A 135 5.33 -20.70 -9.70
CA GLU A 135 4.85 -19.39 -9.25
C GLU A 135 3.35 -19.18 -9.56
N GLY A 136 2.87 -19.74 -10.67
CA GLY A 136 1.60 -19.39 -11.29
C GLY A 136 1.70 -18.09 -12.10
N GLU A 137 0.59 -17.71 -12.73
CA GLU A 137 0.52 -16.54 -13.61
C GLU A 137 0.05 -15.27 -12.88
N GLY A 138 -0.41 -15.39 -11.63
CA GLY A 138 -0.85 -14.26 -10.84
C GLY A 138 0.28 -13.28 -10.52
N VAL A 139 0.08 -12.03 -10.92
CA VAL A 139 0.95 -10.88 -10.71
C VAL A 139 0.33 -9.95 -9.67
N SER A 140 1.15 -9.53 -8.72
CA SER A 140 0.89 -8.41 -7.82
C SER A 140 1.84 -7.28 -8.17
N VAL A 141 1.35 -6.05 -8.16
CA VAL A 141 2.17 -4.88 -8.45
C VAL A 141 1.95 -3.83 -7.38
N CYS A 142 3.05 -3.29 -6.85
CA CYS A 142 3.02 -2.06 -6.07
C CYS A 142 3.48 -0.93 -6.97
N PRO A 143 2.58 -0.06 -7.48
CA PRO A 143 2.92 0.94 -8.49
C PRO A 143 3.85 2.09 -8.06
N GLY A 144 4.62 1.95 -6.97
CA GLY A 144 5.63 2.92 -6.56
C GLY A 144 5.05 4.23 -6.03
N GLY A 145 3.72 4.33 -5.97
CA GLY A 145 2.96 5.44 -5.42
C GLY A 145 1.68 5.72 -6.22
N PRO A 146 0.73 6.50 -5.68
CA PRO A 146 -0.48 6.93 -6.36
C PRO A 146 -0.19 7.86 -7.55
N ASN A 147 1.03 8.39 -7.65
CA ASN A 147 1.46 9.24 -8.75
C ASN A 147 1.37 8.59 -10.14
N ILE A 148 1.35 7.26 -10.21
CA ILE A 148 1.21 6.58 -11.50
C ILE A 148 -0.13 6.91 -12.18
N ALA A 149 -1.17 7.23 -11.40
CA ALA A 149 -2.52 7.55 -11.92
C ALA A 149 -2.57 8.81 -12.80
N TYR A 150 -1.53 9.64 -12.77
CA TYR A 150 -1.45 10.85 -13.60
C TYR A 150 -0.73 10.60 -14.93
N TYR A 151 -0.16 9.41 -15.13
CA TYR A 151 0.50 9.02 -16.38
C TYR A 151 -0.41 8.09 -17.17
N SER A 152 -0.73 8.48 -18.40
CA SER A 152 -1.69 7.77 -19.26
C SER A 152 -1.05 6.92 -20.36
N LYS A 153 0.29 6.88 -20.42
CA LYS A 153 1.03 6.29 -21.54
C LYS A 153 2.26 5.53 -21.08
N VAL A 154 2.58 4.48 -21.83
CA VAL A 154 3.87 3.79 -21.75
C VAL A 154 4.93 4.65 -22.45
N MET A 155 6.10 4.76 -21.84
CA MET A 155 7.12 5.75 -22.18
C MET A 155 8.48 5.10 -22.40
N SER A 156 9.30 5.68 -23.27
CA SER A 156 10.72 5.33 -23.35
C SER A 156 11.51 5.93 -22.18
N LEU A 157 12.71 5.43 -21.93
CA LEU A 157 13.61 6.00 -20.94
C LEU A 157 13.91 7.46 -21.30
N LYS A 158 14.17 7.74 -22.57
CA LYS A 158 14.40 9.09 -23.08
C LYS A 158 13.26 10.04 -22.71
N ASN A 159 12.01 9.63 -22.94
CA ASN A 159 10.84 10.45 -22.64
C ASN A 159 10.75 10.78 -21.13
N MET A 160 10.98 9.78 -20.28
CA MET A 160 10.95 9.99 -18.84
C MET A 160 12.12 10.86 -18.35
N THR A 161 13.32 10.69 -18.92
CA THR A 161 14.47 11.54 -18.64
C THR A 161 14.21 12.99 -19.06
N ASP A 162 13.63 13.19 -20.25
CA ASP A 162 13.24 14.52 -20.73
C ASP A 162 12.20 15.17 -19.82
N HIS A 163 11.26 14.38 -19.28
CA HIS A 163 10.29 14.85 -18.29
C HIS A 163 10.94 15.30 -16.97
N ILE A 164 11.83 14.48 -16.41
CA ILE A 164 12.49 14.77 -15.13
C ILE A 164 13.34 16.04 -15.22
N TYR A 165 14.01 16.26 -16.35
CA TYR A 165 14.85 17.44 -16.57
C TYR A 165 14.11 18.63 -17.20
N GLY A 166 12.78 18.57 -17.33
CA GLY A 166 11.96 19.67 -17.85
C GLY A 166 12.17 19.99 -19.33
N ARG A 167 12.76 19.07 -20.10
CA ARG A 167 12.94 19.20 -21.56
C ARG A 167 11.66 18.90 -22.33
N ASP A 168 10.76 18.12 -21.74
CA ASP A 168 9.46 17.76 -22.29
C ASP A 168 8.46 17.50 -21.15
N ASN A 169 7.14 17.53 -21.42
CA ASN A 169 6.12 17.20 -20.43
C ASN A 169 5.29 15.98 -20.86
N MET A 170 5.38 14.95 -20.03
CA MET A 170 4.80 13.63 -20.28
C MET A 170 3.49 13.40 -19.54
N VAL A 171 3.12 14.33 -18.66
CA VAL A 171 1.88 14.32 -17.91
C VAL A 171 0.90 15.23 -18.63
N SER A 172 -0.16 14.66 -19.19
CA SER A 172 -1.21 15.41 -19.89
C SER A 172 -2.21 16.08 -18.93
N ARG A 173 -2.20 15.67 -17.65
CA ARG A 173 -3.09 16.14 -16.60
C ARG A 173 -2.49 17.31 -15.83
N THR A 174 -3.29 18.36 -15.60
CA THR A 174 -2.87 19.57 -14.87
C THR A 174 -3.21 19.51 -13.38
N ASP A 175 -3.97 18.52 -12.94
CA ASP A 175 -4.44 18.33 -11.58
C ASP A 175 -3.53 17.41 -10.75
N ARG A 176 -2.30 17.17 -11.23
CA ARG A 176 -1.33 16.35 -10.51
C ARG A 176 -0.79 17.14 -9.29
N PRO A 177 -1.07 16.70 -8.05
CA PRO A 177 -0.49 17.30 -6.86
C PRO A 177 1.00 17.01 -6.79
N ASN A 178 1.72 17.74 -5.93
CA ASN A 178 3.13 17.47 -5.72
C ASN A 178 3.33 16.08 -5.12
N LEU A 179 4.41 15.40 -5.52
CA LEU A 179 4.79 14.08 -5.02
C LEU A 179 4.75 13.99 -3.49
N PHE A 180 5.30 15.01 -2.81
CA PHE A 180 5.39 15.03 -1.34
C PHE A 180 4.02 15.15 -0.68
N VAL A 181 3.13 15.96 -1.24
CA VAL A 181 1.76 16.10 -0.72
C VAL A 181 1.01 14.79 -0.91
N LYS A 182 1.11 14.19 -2.09
CA LYS A 182 0.40 12.94 -2.33
C LYS A 182 0.91 11.79 -1.46
N GLU A 183 2.21 11.77 -1.14
CA GLU A 183 2.76 10.81 -0.20
C GLU A 183 2.28 11.08 1.23
N LEU A 184 2.21 12.35 1.64
CA LEU A 184 1.64 12.77 2.93
C LEU A 184 0.20 12.27 3.09
N ASP A 185 -0.64 12.38 2.05
CA ASP A 185 -2.02 11.88 2.08
C ASP A 185 -2.09 10.38 2.37
N ILE A 186 -1.21 9.57 1.78
CA ILE A 186 -1.15 8.11 2.03
C ILE A 186 -0.84 7.83 3.50
N TYR A 187 0.10 8.56 4.08
CA TYR A 187 0.45 8.39 5.50
C TYR A 187 -0.67 8.86 6.42
N ILE A 188 -1.37 9.95 6.08
CA ILE A 188 -2.55 10.43 6.81
C ILE A 188 -3.67 9.38 6.76
N ASP A 189 -3.95 8.81 5.58
CA ASP A 189 -4.97 7.76 5.42
C ASP A 189 -4.59 6.49 6.19
N PHE A 190 -3.32 6.10 6.17
CA PHE A 190 -2.83 5.01 7.00
C PHE A 190 -3.04 5.28 8.50
N LEU A 191 -2.72 6.49 8.96
CA LEU A 191 -2.89 6.89 10.36
C LEU A 191 -4.38 6.91 10.75
N LYS A 192 -5.26 7.44 9.90
CA LYS A 192 -6.72 7.42 10.11
C LYS A 192 -7.27 6.01 10.25
N ASN A 193 -6.84 5.10 9.38
CA ASN A 193 -7.24 3.69 9.45
C ASN A 193 -6.76 3.05 10.76
N LYS A 194 -5.53 3.34 11.20
CA LYS A 194 -5.00 2.85 12.48
C LYS A 194 -5.74 3.42 13.69
N LEU A 195 -6.11 4.69 13.63
CA LEU A 195 -6.93 5.34 14.66
C LEU A 195 -8.32 4.70 14.75
N ALA A 196 -8.95 4.43 13.60
CA ALA A 196 -10.25 3.76 13.55
C ALA A 196 -10.21 2.35 14.17
N GLU A 197 -9.12 1.59 13.95
CA GLU A 197 -8.91 0.31 14.63
C GLU A 197 -8.76 0.50 16.15
N ALA A 198 -8.00 1.51 16.59
CA ALA A 198 -7.78 1.80 18.00
C ALA A 198 -9.04 2.31 18.73
N ARG A 199 -10.03 2.89 18.03
CA ARG A 199 -11.32 3.29 18.63
C ARG A 199 -12.09 2.10 19.22
N VAL A 200 -11.85 0.89 18.71
CA VAL A 200 -12.52 -0.34 19.19
C VAL A 200 -11.86 -0.85 20.48
N SER A 201 -10.53 -0.80 20.54
CA SER A 201 -9.75 -1.15 21.73
C SER A 201 -8.40 -0.46 21.65
N MET A 202 -8.15 0.52 22.53
CA MET A 202 -6.89 1.25 22.58
C MET A 202 -6.09 0.78 23.80
N ASN A 203 -4.86 0.32 23.56
CA ASN A 203 -3.90 0.06 24.63
C ASN A 203 -2.83 1.17 24.71
N LYS A 204 -2.17 1.31 25.87
CA LYS A 204 -1.10 2.31 26.10
C LYS A 204 0.05 2.25 25.09
N LYS A 205 0.28 1.08 24.49
CA LYS A 205 1.33 0.88 23.48
C LYS A 205 0.91 1.47 22.13
N GLU A 206 -0.34 1.26 21.74
CA GLU A 206 -0.96 1.83 20.53
C GLU A 206 -1.06 3.34 20.63
N GLU A 207 -1.48 3.87 21.77
CA GLU A 207 -1.50 5.31 22.02
C GLU A 207 -0.11 5.92 21.80
N LYS A 208 0.91 5.39 22.48
CA LYS A 208 2.30 5.86 22.32
C LYS A 208 2.78 5.75 20.87
N TYR A 209 2.38 4.70 20.16
CA TYR A 209 2.70 4.52 18.75
C TYR A 209 2.05 5.62 17.89
N LEU A 210 0.74 5.86 18.04
CA LEU A 210 -0.02 6.85 17.28
C LEU A 210 0.47 8.28 17.55
N LEU A 211 0.78 8.62 18.81
CA LEU A 211 1.34 9.92 19.18
C LEU A 211 2.73 10.13 18.57
N ASN A 212 3.61 9.12 18.66
CA ASN A 212 4.94 9.21 18.05
C ASN A 212 4.86 9.31 16.51
N PHE A 213 3.96 8.53 15.90
CA PHE A 213 3.71 8.60 14.46
C PHE A 213 3.27 10.02 14.06
N THR A 214 2.27 10.57 14.75
CA THR A 214 1.75 11.91 14.48
C THR A 214 2.81 12.99 14.66
N LYS A 215 3.64 12.89 15.71
CA LYS A 215 4.77 13.80 15.94
C LYS A 215 5.79 13.76 14.81
N ASN A 216 6.16 12.56 14.35
CA ASN A 216 7.10 12.40 13.23
C ASN A 216 6.53 12.97 11.93
N MET A 217 5.25 12.76 11.67
CA MET A 217 4.57 13.34 10.50
C MET A 217 4.59 14.87 10.53
N LYS A 218 4.27 15.49 11.68
CA LYS A 218 4.34 16.95 11.84
C LYS A 218 5.76 17.49 11.61
N ALA A 219 6.77 16.80 12.12
CA ALA A 219 8.16 17.17 11.87
C ALA A 219 8.53 17.09 10.37
N GLY A 220 8.04 16.08 9.66
CA GLY A 220 8.19 15.96 8.21
C GLY A 220 7.49 17.07 7.44
N VAL A 221 6.25 17.42 7.81
CA VAL A 221 5.50 18.52 7.21
C VAL A 221 6.23 19.86 7.42
N ALA A 222 6.69 20.14 8.65
CA ALA A 222 7.45 21.35 8.96
C ALA A 222 8.76 21.43 8.15
N TYR A 223 9.46 20.31 7.97
CA TYR A 223 10.65 20.24 7.13
C TYR A 223 10.35 20.56 5.66
N TYR A 224 9.27 20.02 5.10
CA TYR A 224 8.89 20.36 3.72
C TYR A 224 8.43 21.80 3.60
N GLN A 225 7.67 22.33 4.56
CA GLN A 225 7.31 23.75 4.59
C GLN A 225 8.55 24.66 4.59
N SER A 226 9.57 24.37 5.41
CA SER A 226 10.82 25.14 5.40
C SER A 226 11.56 25.00 4.07
N LEU A 227 11.66 23.77 3.53
CA LEU A 227 12.31 23.52 2.25
C LEU A 227 11.67 24.35 1.13
N PHE A 228 10.35 24.32 0.99
CA PHE A 228 9.65 25.09 -0.05
C PHE A 228 9.74 26.61 0.18
N ASN A 229 9.84 27.06 1.43
CA ASN A 229 10.08 28.46 1.75
C ASN A 229 11.47 28.94 1.28
N ASP A 230 12.49 28.08 1.38
CA ASP A 230 13.87 28.38 0.97
C ASP A 230 14.10 28.29 -0.55
N VAL A 231 13.20 27.61 -1.29
CA VAL A 231 13.26 27.57 -2.75
C VAL A 231 13.03 28.98 -3.34
N LYS A 232 14.01 29.45 -4.13
CA LYS A 232 13.99 30.74 -4.85
C LYS A 232 13.00 30.76 -6.02
N ASN A 233 12.70 31.97 -6.49
CA ASN A 233 11.62 32.42 -7.40
C ASN A 233 11.31 31.63 -8.71
N GLU A 234 12.00 30.53 -9.04
CA GLU A 234 11.72 29.75 -10.27
C GLU A 234 10.48 28.83 -10.14
N PHE A 235 9.89 28.70 -8.93
CA PHE A 235 8.76 27.80 -8.67
C PHE A 235 7.59 28.47 -7.92
N VAL A 236 7.37 29.78 -8.10
CA VAL A 236 6.39 30.57 -7.31
C VAL A 236 4.98 29.97 -7.36
N ASP A 237 4.52 29.51 -8.53
CA ASP A 237 3.17 28.94 -8.70
C ASP A 237 2.99 27.60 -7.99
N ILE A 238 4.02 26.74 -8.01
CA ILE A 238 3.99 25.42 -7.33
C ILE A 238 4.13 25.61 -5.81
N LYS A 239 4.96 26.57 -5.38
CA LYS A 239 5.24 26.85 -3.97
C LYS A 239 3.97 27.18 -3.19
N ALA A 240 3.12 28.07 -3.72
CA ALA A 240 1.88 28.46 -3.03
C ALA A 240 0.90 27.29 -2.87
N SER A 241 0.72 26.49 -3.94
CA SER A 241 -0.15 25.31 -3.90
C SER A 241 0.33 24.27 -2.89
N VAL A 242 1.63 23.95 -2.92
CA VAL A 242 2.22 22.93 -2.04
C VAL A 242 2.19 23.37 -0.58
N LEU A 243 2.52 24.63 -0.29
CA LEU A 243 2.45 25.14 1.09
C LEU A 243 1.01 25.12 1.63
N SER A 244 0.02 25.45 0.80
CA SER A 244 -1.39 25.35 1.17
C SER A 244 -1.80 23.91 1.49
N GLU A 245 -1.39 22.95 0.66
CA GLU A 245 -1.69 21.53 0.88
C GLU A 245 -0.98 20.97 2.12
N LEU A 246 0.29 21.30 2.33
CA LEU A 246 1.03 20.93 3.53
C LEU A 246 0.38 21.49 4.80
N PHE A 247 -0.10 22.75 4.76
CA PHE A 247 -0.83 23.34 5.87
C PHE A 247 -2.15 22.62 6.17
N LYS A 248 -2.91 22.21 5.14
CA LYS A 248 -4.11 21.37 5.32
C LYS A 248 -3.77 20.01 5.95
N GLY A 249 -2.67 19.39 5.53
CA GLY A 249 -2.15 18.16 6.12
C GLY A 249 -1.80 18.35 7.60
N GLU A 250 -1.14 19.46 7.95
CA GLU A 250 -0.82 19.81 9.33
C GLU A 250 -2.07 19.98 10.21
N LEU A 251 -3.09 20.68 9.71
CA LEU A 251 -4.38 20.82 10.40
C LEU A 251 -5.03 19.46 10.66
N THR A 252 -5.03 18.58 9.66
CA THR A 252 -5.56 17.21 9.80
C THR A 252 -4.80 16.41 10.85
N LEU A 253 -3.46 16.54 10.90
CA LEU A 253 -2.63 15.89 11.91
C LEU A 253 -2.87 16.46 13.33
N ASN A 254 -3.20 17.75 13.44
CA ASN A 254 -3.60 18.36 14.71
C ASN A 254 -4.93 17.79 15.20
N GLU A 255 -5.93 17.67 14.32
CA GLU A 255 -7.22 17.05 14.64
C GLU A 255 -7.06 15.59 15.09
N ILE A 256 -6.26 14.80 14.36
CA ILE A 256 -5.95 13.42 14.72
C ILE A 256 -5.27 13.34 16.10
N GLN A 257 -4.32 14.23 16.39
CA GLN A 257 -3.66 14.24 17.71
C GLN A 257 -4.67 14.51 18.84
N LEU A 258 -5.52 15.52 18.68
CA LEU A 258 -6.56 15.85 19.67
C LEU A 258 -7.51 14.67 19.87
N GLU A 259 -7.86 13.97 18.78
CA GLU A 259 -8.71 12.79 18.86
C GLU A 259 -8.05 11.66 19.66
N ILE A 260 -6.78 11.36 19.39
CA ILE A 260 -6.00 10.35 20.14
C ILE A 260 -6.01 10.69 21.64
N GLU A 261 -5.68 11.93 21.99
CA GLU A 261 -5.66 12.40 23.39
C GLU A 261 -7.05 12.30 24.04
N SER A 262 -8.13 12.57 23.31
CA SER A 262 -9.51 12.44 23.80
C SER A 262 -9.94 11.00 24.07
N LEU A 263 -9.44 10.04 23.27
CA LEU A 263 -9.72 8.61 23.42
C LEU A 263 -8.97 8.05 24.63
N THR A 264 -7.75 8.52 24.91
CA THR A 264 -7.01 8.18 26.11
C THR A 264 -7.74 8.58 27.39
N ILE A 265 -8.38 9.76 27.40
CA ILE A 265 -9.09 10.26 28.60
C ILE A 265 -10.35 9.43 28.91
N LYS A 266 -10.91 8.75 27.91
CA LYS A 266 -12.13 7.92 28.03
C LYS A 266 -11.85 6.44 28.34
N ALA A 267 -10.62 5.96 28.15
CA ALA A 267 -10.18 4.58 28.35
C ALA A 267 -9.60 4.36 29.76
#